data_AF-U9UM72-F1
#
_entry.id   AF-U9UM72-F1
#
_cell.length_a   1.000
_cell.length_b   1.000
_cell.length_c   1.000
_cell.angle_alpha   90.00
_cell.angle_beta   90.00
_cell.angle_gamma   90.00
#
_symmetry.space_group_name_H-M   'P 1'
#
loop_
_entity.id
_entity.type
_entity.pdbx_description
1 polymer ?
#
loop_
_entity_poly.entity_id
_entity_poly.type
_entity_poly.pdbx_seq_one_letter_code
_entity_poly.pdbx_strand_id
1 'polypeptide(L)'
;MTYDKSSHIGHMIARIPFAHFGSDGTSVMTGKINSVVAQLKKKNLLMTSVHCIAHRLHLAGQDVAKEVVYFKEYVNMKLFANNYRIIQTNAKPEAYARY
;
A
#
# COMPACT_ATOMS: atom_id res chain seq x y z
N MET A 1 7.36 1.21 -36.92
CA MET A 1 7.24 -0.13 -37.52
C MET A 1 5.93 -0.74 -37.06
N THR A 2 4.93 -0.77 -37.95
CA THR A 2 3.87 -1.79 -37.99
C THR A 2 4.52 -3.09 -38.51
N TYR A 3 4.09 -4.34 -38.31
CA TYR A 3 2.93 -5.01 -37.72
C TYR A 3 3.29 -6.51 -37.82
N ASP A 4 2.87 -7.38 -36.89
CA ASP A 4 2.73 -8.81 -37.16
C ASP A 4 1.25 -9.10 -37.42
N LYS A 5 0.94 -9.70 -38.58
CA LYS A 5 -0.41 -9.94 -39.11
C LYS A 5 -0.94 -11.36 -38.82
N SER A 6 -0.42 -12.07 -37.81
CA SER A 6 -0.75 -13.49 -37.61
C SER A 6 -1.79 -13.83 -36.53
N SER A 7 -2.36 -12.89 -35.75
CA SER A 7 -3.21 -13.22 -34.58
C SER A 7 -4.68 -12.75 -34.66
N HIS A 8 -5.24 -12.71 -35.86
CA HIS A 8 -6.56 -12.13 -36.22
C HIS A 8 -7.82 -12.66 -35.50
N ILE A 9 -7.74 -13.51 -34.47
CA ILE A 9 -8.90 -14.03 -33.72
C ILE A 9 -8.78 -13.82 -32.19
N GLY A 10 -7.59 -13.52 -31.65
CA GLY A 10 -7.38 -13.38 -30.19
C GLY A 10 -7.51 -11.96 -29.62
N HIS A 11 -7.85 -10.97 -30.45
CA HIS A 11 -7.52 -9.56 -30.21
C HIS A 11 -8.71 -8.66 -29.81
N MET A 12 -9.77 -9.23 -29.22
CA MET A 12 -10.99 -8.50 -28.85
C MET A 12 -11.32 -8.47 -27.35
N ILE A 13 -10.37 -8.81 -26.47
CA ILE A 13 -10.42 -8.29 -25.10
C ILE A 13 -9.65 -6.97 -25.13
N ALA A 14 -10.40 -5.89 -25.39
CA ALA A 14 -9.90 -4.54 -25.50
C ALA A 14 -8.89 -4.25 -24.38
N ARG A 15 -7.68 -3.90 -24.82
CA ARG A 15 -6.52 -3.54 -24.01
C ARG A 15 -6.81 -2.23 -23.28
N ILE A 16 -7.63 -2.25 -22.23
CA ILE A 16 -7.88 -1.09 -21.36
C ILE A 16 -6.51 -0.70 -20.79
N PRO A 17 -5.96 0.47 -21.14
CA PRO A 17 -4.69 0.90 -20.57
C PRO A 17 -4.88 1.02 -19.05
N PHE A 18 -3.93 0.46 -18.29
CA PHE A 18 -3.94 0.49 -16.84
C PHE A 18 -4.07 1.95 -16.34
N ALA A 19 -5.28 2.35 -15.95
CA ALA A 19 -5.65 3.77 -15.80
C ALA A 19 -5.57 4.29 -14.36
N HIS A 20 -5.76 3.40 -13.38
CA HIS A 20 -5.87 3.78 -11.96
C HIS A 20 -5.09 2.80 -11.08
N PHE A 21 -4.31 3.34 -10.15
CA PHE A 21 -3.59 2.59 -9.12
C PHE A 21 -4.01 3.02 -7.72
N GLY A 22 -4.51 2.09 -6.91
CA GLY A 22 -4.81 2.31 -5.50
C GLY A 22 -3.70 1.76 -4.60
N SER A 23 -3.26 2.51 -3.59
CA SER A 23 -2.27 2.03 -2.60
C SER A 23 -2.56 2.50 -1.18
N ASP A 24 -1.91 1.88 -0.21
CA ASP A 24 -1.90 2.26 1.22
C ASP A 24 -1.01 3.49 1.50
N GLY A 25 -0.51 4.16 0.46
CA GLY A 25 0.22 5.41 0.62
C GLY A 25 1.64 5.30 1.16
N THR A 26 2.15 4.09 1.41
CA THR A 26 3.52 3.88 1.89
C THR A 26 4.54 4.47 0.91
N SER A 27 5.70 4.91 1.43
CA SER A 27 6.73 5.57 0.61
C SER A 27 7.21 4.71 -0.57
N VAL A 28 7.27 3.38 -0.39
CA VAL A 28 7.60 2.42 -1.45
C VAL A 28 6.55 2.43 -2.57
N MET A 29 5.29 2.73 -2.26
CA MET A 29 4.19 2.76 -3.21
C MET A 29 4.02 4.12 -3.88
N THR A 30 4.14 5.22 -3.12
CA THR A 30 3.78 6.58 -3.57
C THR A 30 4.95 7.57 -3.70
N GLY A 31 6.17 7.17 -3.33
CA GLY A 31 7.36 8.01 -3.38
C GLY A 31 7.69 8.58 -4.77
N LYS A 32 8.53 9.63 -4.83
CA LYS A 32 8.74 10.41 -6.06
C LYS A 32 9.64 9.73 -7.12
N ILE A 33 10.63 8.95 -6.69
CA ILE A 33 11.75 8.52 -7.57
C ILE A 33 11.64 7.04 -7.96
N ASN A 34 11.65 6.14 -6.96
CA ASN A 34 11.72 4.68 -7.17
C ASN A 34 10.48 3.94 -6.64
N SER A 35 9.38 4.65 -6.44
CA SER A 35 8.15 4.00 -5.99
C SER A 35 7.48 3.20 -7.10
N VAL A 36 6.59 2.30 -6.71
CA VAL A 36 5.75 1.56 -7.66
C VAL A 36 4.99 2.52 -8.59
N VAL A 37 4.38 3.58 -8.05
CA VAL A 37 3.67 4.59 -8.85
C VAL A 37 4.62 5.32 -9.80
N ALA A 38 5.81 5.71 -9.35
CA ALA A 38 6.78 6.40 -10.19
C ALA A 38 7.23 5.53 -11.37
N GLN A 39 7.45 4.24 -11.13
CA GLN A 39 7.82 3.29 -12.19
C GLN A 39 6.65 2.99 -13.14
N LEU A 40 5.42 2.89 -12.63
CA LEU A 40 4.23 2.70 -13.46
C LEU A 40 3.94 3.93 -14.34
N LYS A 41 4.14 5.15 -13.81
CA LYS A 41 3.97 6.39 -14.58
C LYS A 41 4.97 6.53 -15.73
N LYS A 42 6.17 5.96 -15.62
CA LYS A 42 7.12 5.87 -16.76
C LYS A 42 6.56 5.05 -17.94
N LYS A 43 5.68 4.08 -17.66
CA LYS A 43 5.03 3.25 -18.68
C LYS A 43 3.68 3.81 -19.14
N ASN A 44 2.94 4.48 -18.25
CA ASN A 44 1.70 5.18 -18.57
C ASN A 44 1.62 6.52 -17.81
N LEU A 45 1.96 7.61 -18.50
CA LEU A 45 1.95 8.96 -17.91
C LEU A 45 0.55 9.44 -17.52
N LEU A 46 -0.50 8.92 -18.17
CA LEU A 46 -1.89 9.28 -17.90
C LEU A 46 -2.50 8.50 -16.73
N MET A 47 -1.76 7.53 -16.17
CA MET A 47 -2.23 6.74 -15.04
C MET A 47 -2.36 7.62 -13.79
N THR A 48 -3.55 7.57 -13.18
CA THR A 48 -3.79 8.21 -11.89
C THR A 48 -3.45 7.27 -10.73
N SER A 49 -3.08 7.84 -9.59
CA SER A 49 -2.75 7.10 -8.38
C SER A 49 -3.52 7.69 -7.21
N VAL A 50 -4.24 6.85 -6.47
CA VAL A 50 -5.06 7.24 -5.32
C VAL A 50 -4.57 6.51 -4.07
N HIS A 51 -4.45 7.25 -2.98
CA HIS A 51 -4.21 6.68 -1.67
C HIS A 51 -5.55 6.26 -1.07
N CYS A 52 -5.68 4.99 -0.67
CA CYS A 52 -6.85 4.42 -0.03
C CYS A 52 -7.43 5.32 1.08
N ILE A 53 -8.70 5.68 0.95
CA ILE A 53 -9.39 6.57 1.90
C ILE A 53 -9.47 5.96 3.30
N ALA A 54 -9.62 4.63 3.41
CA ALA A 54 -9.65 3.94 4.69
C ALA A 54 -8.30 4.06 5.42
N HIS A 55 -7.18 3.97 4.70
CA HIS A 55 -5.86 4.16 5.28
C HIS A 55 -5.65 5.61 5.73
N ARG A 56 -6.08 6.59 4.92
CA ARG A 56 -6.03 8.02 5.29
C ARG A 56 -6.88 8.33 6.53
N LEU A 57 -8.08 7.76 6.62
CA LEU A 57 -8.96 7.91 7.78
C LEU A 57 -8.31 7.32 9.03
N HIS A 58 -7.70 6.15 8.90
CA HIS A 58 -6.97 5.51 9.99
C HIS A 58 -5.80 6.38 10.50
N LEU A 59 -4.99 6.94 9.60
CA LEU A 59 -3.89 7.84 9.97
C LEU A 59 -4.40 9.11 10.67
N ALA A 60 -5.46 9.73 10.13
CA ALA A 60 -6.06 10.91 10.76
C ALA A 60 -6.58 10.60 12.17
N GLY A 61 -7.24 9.46 12.35
CA GLY A 61 -7.68 9.00 13.67
C GLY A 61 -6.51 8.74 14.63
N GLN A 62 -5.42 8.12 14.15
CA GLN A 62 -4.22 7.93 14.95
C GLN A 62 -3.58 9.26 15.38
N ASP A 63 -3.51 10.24 14.47
CA ASP A 63 -2.89 11.53 14.77
C ASP A 63 -3.70 12.31 15.81
N VAL A 64 -5.03 12.37 15.67
CA VAL A 64 -5.91 13.02 16.66
C VAL A 64 -5.86 12.28 18.01
N ALA A 65 -5.78 10.94 17.99
CA ALA A 65 -5.67 10.17 19.23
C ALA A 65 -4.40 10.50 20.04
N LYS A 66 -3.33 10.99 19.40
CA LYS A 66 -2.11 11.46 20.09
C LYS A 66 -2.31 12.78 20.83
N GLU A 67 -3.39 13.51 20.60
CA GLU A 67 -3.64 14.81 21.24
C GLU A 67 -4.58 14.68 22.45
N VAL A 68 -5.43 13.64 22.45
CA VAL A 68 -6.38 13.38 23.54
C VAL A 68 -5.72 12.58 24.65
N VAL A 69 -5.60 13.18 25.84
CA VAL A 69 -4.95 12.57 27.03
C VAL A 69 -5.56 11.21 27.39
N TYR A 70 -6.88 11.07 27.31
CA TYR A 70 -7.59 9.81 27.56
C TYR A 70 -7.11 8.66 26.65
N PHE A 71 -6.89 8.91 25.36
CA PHE A 71 -6.39 7.89 24.44
C PHE A 71 -4.91 7.57 24.66
N LYS A 72 -4.12 8.53 25.18
CA LYS A 72 -2.74 8.22 25.62
C LYS A 72 -2.73 7.23 26.77
N GLU A 73 -3.59 7.42 27.76
CA GLU A 73 -3.70 6.51 28.91
C GLU A 73 -4.18 5.12 28.47
N TYR A 74 -5.15 5.06 27.55
CA TYR A 74 -5.65 3.81 26.99
C TYR A 74 -4.57 3.05 26.20
N VAL A 75 -3.79 3.74 25.36
CA VAL A 75 -2.67 3.15 24.60
C VAL A 75 -1.49 2.77 25.51
N ASN A 76 -1.22 3.57 26.55
CA ASN A 76 -0.17 3.31 27.54
C ASN A 76 -0.58 2.31 28.63
N MET A 77 -1.84 1.85 28.63
CA MET A 77 -2.28 0.76 29.52
C MET A 77 -1.46 -0.48 29.18
N LYS A 78 -0.47 -0.75 30.04
CA LYS A 78 0.60 -1.75 29.85
C LYS A 78 0.12 -3.18 29.55
N LEU A 79 -1.18 -3.47 29.72
CA LEU A 79 -1.80 -4.74 29.36
C LEU A 79 -1.90 -4.94 27.85
N PHE A 80 -2.25 -3.91 27.06
CA PHE A 80 -2.38 -4.08 25.60
C PHE A 80 -1.03 -4.07 24.89
N ALA A 81 -0.13 -3.15 25.26
CA ALA A 81 1.18 -3.02 24.63
C ALA A 81 2.09 -4.25 24.89
N ASN A 82 2.08 -4.80 26.11
CA ASN A 82 2.89 -5.98 26.42
C ASN A 82 2.32 -7.24 25.77
N ASN A 83 1.00 -7.46 25.80
CA ASN A 83 0.39 -8.62 25.15
C ASN A 83 0.57 -8.57 23.63
N TYR A 84 0.39 -7.41 23.00
CA TYR A 84 0.60 -7.27 21.56
C TYR A 84 2.07 -7.48 21.15
N ARG A 85 3.03 -6.98 21.93
CA ARG A 85 4.45 -7.20 21.67
C ARG A 85 4.84 -8.67 21.81
N ILE A 86 4.31 -9.36 22.83
CA ILE A 86 4.47 -10.82 23.02
C ILE A 86 3.89 -11.60 21.84
N ILE A 87 2.69 -11.22 21.35
CA ILE A 87 2.07 -11.86 20.19
C ILE A 87 2.91 -11.66 18.93
N GLN A 88 3.47 -10.47 18.68
CA GLN A 88 4.33 -10.23 17.52
C GLN A 88 5.67 -10.95 17.58
N THR A 89 6.30 -11.04 18.76
CA THR A 89 7.57 -11.78 18.93
C THR A 89 7.34 -13.28 18.83
N ASN A 90 6.19 -13.78 19.29
CA ASN A 90 5.82 -15.19 19.20
C ASN A 90 5.24 -15.59 17.83
N ALA A 91 4.80 -14.63 17.01
CA ALA A 91 4.31 -14.88 15.64
C ALA A 91 5.42 -14.91 14.58
N LYS A 92 6.67 -14.57 14.93
CA LYS A 92 7.81 -14.53 14.00
C LYS A 92 8.99 -15.50 14.28
N PRO A 93 8.82 -16.76 14.72
CA PRO A 93 9.99 -17.64 14.82
C PRO A 93 10.50 -18.15 13.47
N GLU A 94 9.71 -18.16 12.38
CA GLU A 94 10.03 -19.02 11.22
C GLU A 94 10.10 -18.35 9.83
N ALA A 95 9.76 -17.06 9.69
CA ALA A 95 9.62 -16.45 8.35
C ALA A 95 10.88 -15.79 7.77
N TYR A 96 12.01 -15.75 8.49
CA TYR A 96 13.24 -15.06 8.04
C TYR A 96 14.51 -15.94 8.04
N ALA A 97 14.39 -17.25 8.27
CA ALA A 97 15.54 -18.17 8.29
C ALA A 97 15.91 -18.76 6.91
N ARG A 98 15.30 -18.28 5.80
CA ARG A 98 15.47 -18.88 4.46
C ARG A 98 15.61 -17.90 3.29
N TYR A 99 16.08 -16.67 3.51
CA TYR A 99 16.58 -15.81 2.44
C TYR A 99 17.84 -15.07 2.88
#